data_AF-D8TPK7-F1
#
_entry.id   AF-D8TPK7-F1
#
_cell.length_a   1.000
_cell.length_b   1.000
_cell.length_c   1.000
_cell.angle_alpha   90.00
_cell.angle_beta   90.00
_cell.angle_gamma   90.00
#
_symmetry.space_group_name_H-M   'P 1'
#
loop_
_entity.id
_entity.type
_entity.pdbx_description
1 polymer ?
#
loop_
_entity_poly.entity_id
_entity_poly.type
_entity_poly.pdbx_seq_one_letter_code
_entity_poly.pdbx_strand_id
1 'polypeptide(L)'
;MIPLVLIFALAQVAPLSEAQKAAPGLLKKVPTEGSLVYVTLDDGTEQWAIKQADGLLTPLDKKAFKPPKKDKDGKGDFQPGTNVTLDCDLNADGLCTPTTGNVTVVGASLAALTTPGIYQRVLVMIQDYSICGYPPGVNESTTRSLFLGPNGDGTGGIAQKYTQCSYGKFNLNATEFRVVTVPQTTCSTAITATCSWWAISGTSDTATKALLGSVAFASFTHYIYIVPPGLPCPWSGLALLPGNQVWLQTTDNGVYRWATVMQEALHNYGLWHSWRNGVEYDDYSTAMGRGDACPNAAEISRMGWATPAPGGGAISSASFAPGSALAFVLPATYLTGDGNYLRVVPDWLPTYNNNNTLAKNLYIAVRVANGPDAGLSAAYAPMMHVHEVNATMDNGYPTSYATSDRKITIISTIPSLGRANLTAYNLVVYGGSWASTDVMRVYLCRYTTSPSQCPGLGAIEVPPPPPAPKPPSPRAPANPSPRPPTPRPSPRPPPPRLPPSSKPPPPSPRRPPPLKVVGRRQLLG
;
A
#
# COMPACT_ATOMS: atom_id res chain seq x y z
N MET A 1 -3.13 -79.80 -22.85
CA MET A 1 -4.04 -79.69 -21.69
C MET A 1 -3.27 -80.10 -20.46
N ILE A 2 -3.03 -79.14 -19.55
CA ILE A 2 -2.77 -79.23 -18.08
C ILE A 2 -2.61 -77.74 -17.67
N PRO A 3 -3.39 -77.19 -16.72
CA PRO A 3 -3.24 -75.80 -16.30
C PRO A 3 -2.20 -75.65 -15.19
N LEU A 4 -1.49 -74.53 -15.25
CA LEU A 4 -0.45 -74.09 -14.33
C LEU A 4 -1.11 -73.49 -13.06
N VAL A 5 -0.78 -74.04 -11.90
CA VAL A 5 -1.23 -73.55 -10.57
C VAL A 5 -0.24 -72.49 -10.07
N LEU A 6 -0.75 -71.29 -9.78
CA LEU A 6 0.01 -70.17 -9.22
C LEU A 6 -0.05 -70.24 -7.68
N ILE A 7 1.11 -70.34 -7.03
CA ILE A 7 1.26 -70.32 -5.56
C ILE A 7 1.47 -68.86 -5.12
N PHE A 8 0.57 -68.33 -4.28
CA PHE A 8 0.75 -67.06 -3.57
C PHE A 8 1.53 -67.29 -2.27
N ALA A 9 2.64 -66.58 -2.10
CA ALA A 9 3.34 -66.47 -0.82
C ALA A 9 2.69 -65.37 0.04
N LEU A 10 2.20 -65.75 1.22
CA LEU A 10 1.73 -64.84 2.27
C LEU A 10 2.94 -64.28 3.03
N ALA A 11 3.18 -62.97 2.93
CA ALA A 11 4.06 -62.25 3.84
C ALA A 11 3.27 -61.88 5.10
N GLN A 12 3.72 -62.36 6.25
CA GLN A 12 3.20 -61.97 7.57
C GLN A 12 3.58 -60.51 7.87
N VAL A 13 2.57 -59.67 8.05
CA VAL A 13 2.71 -58.30 8.55
C VAL A 13 2.88 -58.36 10.07
N ALA A 14 4.02 -57.88 10.57
CA ALA A 14 4.25 -57.71 11.99
C ALA A 14 3.31 -56.61 12.56
N PRO A 15 2.77 -56.77 13.79
CA PRO A 15 1.94 -55.74 14.39
C PRO A 15 2.75 -54.48 14.71
N LEU A 16 2.23 -53.33 14.29
CA LEU A 16 2.74 -52.01 14.65
C LEU A 16 2.73 -51.84 16.19
N SER A 17 3.85 -51.33 16.72
CA SER A 17 4.02 -51.04 18.14
C SER A 17 3.01 -50.01 18.65
N GLU A 18 2.52 -50.23 19.86
CA GLU A 18 1.47 -49.49 20.57
C GLU A 18 1.90 -48.09 21.10
N ALA A 19 2.64 -47.33 20.30
CA ALA A 19 3.18 -46.02 20.66
C ALA A 19 2.86 -44.95 19.60
N GLN A 20 1.57 -44.68 19.37
CA GLN A 20 1.04 -43.43 18.80
C GLN A 20 -0.50 -43.50 18.72
N LYS A 21 -1.18 -43.63 19.86
CA LYS A 21 -2.58 -43.18 19.93
C LYS A 21 -2.54 -41.66 20.02
N ALA A 22 -2.56 -40.98 18.88
CA ALA A 22 -2.82 -39.54 18.84
C ALA A 22 -4.13 -39.28 19.60
N ALA A 23 -4.13 -38.28 20.48
CA ALA A 23 -5.35 -37.84 21.14
C ALA A 23 -6.41 -37.49 20.07
N PRO A 24 -7.69 -37.81 20.29
CA PRO A 24 -8.74 -37.53 19.33
C PRO A 24 -8.74 -36.03 18.97
N GLY A 25 -8.46 -35.70 17.70
CA GLY A 25 -8.45 -34.34 17.17
C GLY A 25 -7.10 -33.82 16.62
N LEU A 26 -5.97 -34.48 16.91
CA LEU A 26 -4.67 -34.13 16.35
C LEU A 26 -4.35 -34.97 15.11
N LEU A 27 -4.27 -34.33 13.94
CA LEU A 27 -4.16 -35.05 12.66
C LEU A 27 -2.73 -35.28 12.20
N LYS A 28 -1.78 -34.37 12.49
CA LYS A 28 -0.38 -34.50 12.03
C LYS A 28 0.54 -33.46 12.66
N LYS A 29 1.78 -33.86 13.01
CA LYS A 29 2.91 -32.93 13.18
C LYS A 29 3.52 -32.59 11.84
N VAL A 30 3.58 -31.29 11.50
CA VAL A 30 4.14 -30.82 10.24
C VAL A 30 5.15 -29.70 10.52
N PRO A 31 6.43 -29.88 10.15
CA PRO A 31 7.37 -28.76 10.14
C PRO A 31 6.89 -27.76 9.09
N THR A 32 6.69 -26.52 9.53
CA THR A 32 6.17 -25.44 8.68
C THR A 32 7.19 -24.32 8.63
N GLU A 33 7.61 -23.97 7.41
CA GLU A 33 8.53 -22.87 7.14
C GLU A 33 7.88 -21.87 6.20
N GLY A 34 8.03 -20.58 6.51
CA GLY A 34 7.53 -19.53 5.66
C GLY A 34 7.57 -18.15 6.31
N SER A 35 6.93 -17.20 5.66
CA SER A 35 6.80 -15.83 6.17
C SER A 35 5.58 -15.73 7.07
N LEU A 36 5.76 -15.16 8.26
CA LEU A 36 4.68 -14.85 9.18
C LEU A 36 3.82 -13.75 8.57
N VAL A 37 2.53 -14.01 8.37
CA VAL A 37 1.56 -13.03 7.90
C VAL A 37 0.49 -12.81 8.95
N TYR A 38 -0.17 -11.67 8.85
CA TYR A 38 -1.06 -11.18 9.86
C TYR A 38 -2.32 -10.61 9.22
N VAL A 39 -3.47 -10.79 9.87
CA VAL A 39 -4.71 -10.09 9.55
C VAL A 39 -5.32 -9.51 10.84
N THR A 40 -5.87 -8.29 10.77
CA THR A 40 -6.74 -7.73 11.81
C THR A 40 -8.18 -7.87 11.35
N LEU A 41 -9.05 -8.39 12.19
CA LEU A 41 -10.49 -8.34 11.96
C LEU A 41 -11.08 -7.06 12.56
N ASP A 42 -12.19 -6.56 12.01
CA ASP A 42 -12.86 -5.33 12.49
C ASP A 42 -13.33 -5.40 13.95
N ASP A 43 -13.43 -6.60 14.53
CA ASP A 43 -13.72 -6.82 15.95
C ASP A 43 -12.47 -6.71 16.86
N GLY A 44 -11.33 -6.32 16.30
CA GLY A 44 -10.04 -6.24 16.98
C GLY A 44 -9.34 -7.59 17.16
N THR A 45 -9.90 -8.68 16.62
CA THR A 45 -9.25 -9.99 16.67
C THR A 45 -8.03 -10.01 15.76
N GLU A 46 -6.90 -10.38 16.35
CA GLU A 46 -5.65 -10.66 15.66
C GLU A 46 -5.63 -12.14 15.21
N GLN A 47 -5.29 -12.41 13.94
CA GLN A 47 -5.00 -13.77 13.50
C GLN A 47 -3.70 -13.82 12.70
N TRP A 48 -2.85 -14.80 13.05
CA TRP A 48 -1.57 -15.04 12.42
C TRP A 48 -1.63 -16.27 11.55
N ALA A 49 -0.80 -16.31 10.51
CA ALA A 49 -0.57 -17.50 9.70
C ALA A 49 0.87 -17.54 9.20
N ILE A 50 1.28 -18.73 8.75
CA ILE A 50 2.52 -18.88 7.98
C ILE A 50 2.14 -18.99 6.51
N LYS A 51 2.72 -18.11 5.71
CA LYS A 51 2.65 -18.18 4.26
C LYS A 51 3.88 -18.90 3.73
N GLN A 52 3.66 -20.09 3.18
CA GLN A 52 4.70 -20.91 2.58
C GLN A 52 5.09 -20.39 1.19
N ALA A 53 6.21 -20.88 0.65
CA ALA A 53 6.75 -20.44 -0.64
C ALA A 53 5.81 -20.70 -1.83
N ASP A 54 4.96 -21.72 -1.75
CA ASP A 54 3.94 -22.05 -2.74
C ASP A 54 2.65 -21.22 -2.61
N GLY A 55 2.60 -20.33 -1.62
CA GLY A 55 1.45 -19.48 -1.29
C GLY A 55 0.46 -20.12 -0.32
N LEU A 56 0.67 -21.38 0.11
CA LEU A 56 -0.20 -22.03 1.08
C LEU A 56 -0.17 -21.27 2.41
N LEU A 57 -1.36 -21.02 2.95
CA LEU A 57 -1.55 -20.37 4.24
C LEU A 57 -1.85 -21.43 5.31
N THR A 58 -1.03 -21.44 6.35
CA THR A 58 -1.25 -22.25 7.54
C THR A 58 -1.63 -21.33 8.71
N PRO A 59 -2.92 -21.16 9.02
CA PRO A 59 -3.36 -20.30 10.11
C PRO A 59 -2.91 -20.85 11.46
N LEU A 60 -2.50 -19.96 12.37
CA LEU A 60 -2.21 -20.31 13.75
C LEU A 60 -3.50 -20.26 14.57
N ASP A 61 -3.67 -21.22 15.49
CA ASP A 61 -4.80 -21.23 16.41
C ASP A 61 -4.68 -20.04 17.38
N LYS A 62 -5.50 -19.01 17.15
CA LYS A 62 -5.54 -17.78 17.94
C LYS A 62 -5.83 -17.99 19.42
N LYS A 63 -6.50 -19.09 19.80
CA LYS A 63 -6.77 -19.42 21.21
C LYS A 63 -5.56 -20.07 21.88
N ALA A 64 -4.78 -20.81 21.11
CA ALA A 64 -3.65 -21.57 21.63
C ALA A 64 -2.31 -20.83 21.51
N PHE A 65 -2.19 -19.87 20.60
CA PHE A 65 -0.90 -19.26 20.29
C PHE A 65 -0.98 -17.79 19.89
N LYS A 66 -0.19 -16.97 20.59
CA LYS A 66 0.21 -15.63 20.18
C LYS A 66 1.72 -15.63 19.95
N PRO A 67 2.23 -15.20 18.77
CA PRO A 67 3.67 -15.16 18.55
C PRO A 67 4.40 -14.41 19.67
N PRO A 68 5.45 -15.00 20.26
CA PRO A 68 6.21 -14.35 21.32
C PRO A 68 6.98 -13.15 20.76
N LYS A 69 7.38 -12.20 21.60
CA LYS A 69 8.21 -11.07 21.12
C LYS A 69 9.55 -11.54 20.56
N LYS A 70 10.17 -12.55 21.20
CA LYS A 70 11.49 -13.10 20.88
C LYS A 70 11.38 -14.60 20.58
N ASP A 71 12.34 -15.15 19.84
CA ASP A 71 12.42 -16.60 19.64
C ASP A 71 12.87 -17.34 20.91
N LYS A 72 12.91 -18.68 20.81
CA LYS A 72 13.31 -19.56 21.92
C LYS A 72 14.71 -19.27 22.47
N ASP A 73 15.59 -18.63 21.69
CA ASP A 73 16.97 -18.28 22.05
C ASP A 73 17.11 -16.79 22.41
N GLY A 74 15.99 -16.05 22.52
CA GLY A 74 15.96 -14.62 22.82
C GLY A 74 16.29 -13.71 21.64
N LYS A 75 16.37 -14.25 20.42
CA LYS A 75 16.77 -13.55 19.19
C LYS A 75 15.56 -13.16 18.31
N GLY A 76 15.80 -12.22 17.40
CA GLY A 76 14.79 -11.71 16.45
C GLY A 76 13.67 -10.92 17.11
N ASP A 77 12.73 -10.38 16.33
CA ASP A 77 11.40 -9.98 16.80
C ASP A 77 10.38 -10.70 15.92
N PHE A 78 9.31 -11.27 16.48
CA PHE A 78 8.20 -11.78 15.66
C PHE A 78 7.35 -10.60 15.19
N GLN A 79 7.67 -10.12 13.99
CA GLN A 79 6.89 -9.11 13.29
C GLN A 79 6.27 -9.71 12.03
N PRO A 80 5.15 -9.15 11.54
CA PRO A 80 4.63 -9.55 10.23
C PRO A 80 5.73 -9.44 9.17
N GLY A 81 5.83 -10.43 8.28
CA GLY A 81 6.90 -10.59 7.30
C GLY A 81 8.10 -11.41 7.77
N THR A 82 8.29 -11.65 9.06
CA THR A 82 9.42 -12.43 9.58
C THR A 82 9.38 -13.87 9.08
N ASN A 83 10.52 -14.40 8.60
CA ASN A 83 10.60 -15.81 8.22
C ASN A 83 10.83 -16.68 9.47
N VAL A 84 9.98 -17.69 9.62
CA VAL A 84 9.93 -18.54 10.80
C VAL A 84 9.90 -20.01 10.40
N THR A 85 10.43 -20.86 11.27
CA THR A 85 10.23 -22.31 11.24
C THR A 85 9.58 -22.73 12.54
N LEU A 86 8.51 -23.52 12.45
CA LEU A 86 7.85 -24.09 13.63
C LEU A 86 7.20 -25.45 13.35
N ASP A 87 7.14 -26.28 14.38
CA ASP A 87 6.43 -27.55 14.36
C ASP A 87 4.95 -27.32 14.70
N CYS A 88 4.08 -27.62 13.73
CA CYS A 88 2.63 -27.47 13.87
C CYS A 88 1.95 -28.80 14.19
N ASP A 89 1.12 -28.79 15.23
CA ASP A 89 0.06 -29.78 15.40
C ASP A 89 -1.21 -29.27 14.69
N LEU A 90 -1.58 -29.88 13.56
CA LEU A 90 -2.76 -29.48 12.79
C LEU A 90 -4.04 -30.16 13.31
N ASN A 91 -5.09 -29.36 13.51
CA ASN A 91 -6.43 -29.86 13.82
C ASN A 91 -7.25 -30.15 12.54
N ALA A 92 -8.48 -30.64 12.70
CA ALA A 92 -9.38 -30.98 11.58
C ALA A 92 -9.78 -29.78 10.71
N ASP A 93 -9.70 -28.56 11.24
CA ASP A 93 -9.99 -27.32 10.53
C ASP A 93 -8.75 -26.72 9.84
N GLY A 94 -7.60 -27.40 9.95
CA GLY A 94 -6.32 -26.94 9.41
C GLY A 94 -5.65 -25.83 10.22
N LEU A 95 -6.12 -25.57 11.45
CA LEU A 95 -5.45 -24.65 12.36
C LEU A 95 -4.20 -25.32 12.94
N CYS A 96 -3.10 -24.57 12.92
CA CYS A 96 -1.83 -24.97 13.52
C CYS A 96 -1.77 -24.50 14.98
N THR A 97 -1.57 -25.45 15.88
CA THR A 97 -1.10 -25.17 17.24
C THR A 97 0.40 -25.46 17.30
N PRO A 98 1.27 -24.44 17.43
CA PRO A 98 2.70 -24.67 17.54
C PRO A 98 3.03 -25.49 18.78
N THR A 99 3.89 -26.51 18.65
CA THR A 99 4.43 -27.20 19.83
C THR A 99 5.28 -26.20 20.64
N THR A 100 4.91 -25.97 21.90
CA THR A 100 5.54 -24.98 22.79
C THR A 100 7.06 -25.12 22.81
N GLY A 101 7.78 -24.05 22.46
CA GLY A 101 9.25 -23.97 22.55
C GLY A 101 10.04 -24.17 21.24
N ASN A 102 9.40 -24.54 20.13
CA ASN A 102 10.09 -24.85 18.86
C ASN A 102 9.94 -23.78 17.75
N VAL A 103 9.70 -22.52 18.11
CA VAL A 103 9.60 -21.45 17.09
C VAL A 103 10.95 -20.75 16.95
N THR A 104 11.53 -20.82 15.76
CA THR A 104 12.83 -20.21 15.45
C THR A 104 12.65 -19.12 14.40
N VAL A 105 13.20 -17.93 14.65
CA VAL A 105 13.27 -16.87 13.64
C VAL A 105 14.48 -17.14 12.74
N VAL A 106 14.21 -17.35 11.45
CA VAL A 106 15.26 -17.66 10.45
C VAL A 106 15.81 -16.38 9.83
N GLY A 107 15.01 -15.31 9.79
CA GLY A 107 15.45 -13.99 9.35
C GLY A 107 14.31 -12.98 9.23
N ALA A 108 14.65 -11.69 9.16
CA ALA A 108 13.70 -10.65 8.82
C ALA A 108 13.41 -10.72 7.31
N SER A 109 12.15 -10.87 6.93
CA SER A 109 11.72 -10.71 5.54
C SER A 109 10.91 -9.42 5.45
N LEU A 110 11.61 -8.39 4.97
CA LEU A 110 11.20 -7.49 3.88
C LEU A 110 12.18 -6.33 3.88
N ALA A 111 12.87 -6.16 2.74
CA ALA A 111 13.51 -4.89 2.46
C ALA A 111 12.42 -3.82 2.28
N ALA A 112 12.75 -2.60 2.67
CA ALA A 112 12.04 -1.39 2.28
C ALA A 112 11.46 -1.48 0.86
N LEU A 113 10.25 -0.97 0.63
CA LEU A 113 9.77 -0.66 -0.72
C LEU A 113 10.64 0.47 -1.30
N THR A 114 11.83 0.10 -1.75
CA THR A 114 12.73 0.93 -2.57
C THR A 114 12.46 0.62 -4.04
N THR A 115 11.19 0.42 -4.39
CA THR A 115 10.84 -0.02 -5.72
C THR A 115 10.62 1.19 -6.62
N PRO A 116 11.19 1.21 -7.86
CA PRO A 116 10.58 1.95 -8.95
C PRO A 116 9.09 1.57 -9.05
N GLY A 117 8.26 2.42 -9.67
CA GLY A 117 6.79 2.30 -9.67
C GLY A 117 6.27 0.86 -9.71
N ILE A 118 5.39 0.54 -8.76
CA ILE A 118 4.80 -0.79 -8.59
C ILE A 118 3.70 -0.97 -9.65
N TYR A 119 3.71 -2.11 -10.33
CA TYR A 119 2.67 -2.52 -11.27
C TYR A 119 2.14 -3.90 -10.87
N GLN A 120 0.97 -3.93 -10.23
CA GLN A 120 0.35 -5.18 -9.80
C GLN A 120 -0.33 -5.89 -10.97
N ARG A 121 0.08 -7.14 -11.21
CA ARG A 121 -0.70 -8.10 -12.00
C ARG A 121 -1.72 -8.75 -11.08
N VAL A 122 -2.99 -8.35 -11.19
CA VAL A 122 -4.05 -8.74 -10.27
C VAL A 122 -4.97 -9.78 -10.91
N LEU A 123 -5.21 -10.86 -10.16
CA LEU A 123 -6.28 -11.82 -10.41
C LEU A 123 -7.40 -11.61 -9.40
N VAL A 124 -8.58 -11.20 -9.88
CA VAL A 124 -9.79 -11.10 -9.08
C VAL A 124 -10.63 -12.35 -9.25
N MET A 125 -10.91 -13.04 -8.14
CA MET A 125 -11.67 -14.27 -8.05
C MET A 125 -13.01 -13.98 -7.39
N ILE A 126 -14.07 -13.92 -8.19
CA ILE A 126 -15.45 -13.78 -7.70
C ILE A 126 -15.92 -15.15 -7.23
N GLN A 127 -16.17 -15.26 -5.93
CA GLN A 127 -16.53 -16.53 -5.31
C GLN A 127 -17.99 -16.89 -5.60
N ASP A 128 -18.21 -18.07 -6.17
CA ASP A 128 -19.53 -18.62 -6.42
C ASP A 128 -19.77 -19.85 -5.53
N TYR A 129 -20.44 -19.62 -4.41
CA TYR A 129 -20.90 -20.64 -3.46
C TYR A 129 -22.39 -20.95 -3.66
N SER A 130 -22.93 -20.87 -4.89
CA SER A 130 -24.35 -21.16 -5.18
C SER A 130 -24.77 -22.55 -4.70
N ILE A 131 -23.87 -23.54 -4.74
CA ILE A 131 -24.12 -24.88 -4.20
C ILE A 131 -24.43 -24.89 -2.68
N CYS A 132 -24.05 -23.82 -1.98
CA CYS A 132 -24.30 -23.60 -0.55
C CYS A 132 -25.40 -22.55 -0.30
N GLY A 133 -26.06 -22.04 -1.35
CA GLY A 133 -27.04 -20.95 -1.25
C GLY A 133 -26.47 -19.54 -1.25
N TYR A 134 -25.17 -19.35 -1.56
CA TYR A 134 -24.52 -18.03 -1.62
C TYR A 134 -24.00 -17.72 -3.04
N PRO A 135 -24.89 -17.29 -3.96
CA PRO A 135 -24.49 -16.95 -5.33
C PRO A 135 -23.63 -15.67 -5.37
N PRO A 136 -22.81 -15.47 -6.41
CA PRO A 136 -22.00 -14.27 -6.56
C PRO A 136 -22.90 -13.03 -6.70
N GLY A 137 -22.59 -11.96 -5.97
CA GLY A 137 -23.34 -10.69 -6.06
C GLY A 137 -22.80 -9.72 -7.12
N VAL A 138 -21.70 -10.06 -7.78
CA VAL A 138 -21.09 -9.30 -8.89
C VAL A 138 -20.73 -10.24 -10.04
N ASN A 139 -20.48 -9.71 -11.23
CA ASN A 139 -19.97 -10.49 -12.37
C ASN A 139 -18.65 -9.91 -12.90
N GLU A 140 -17.97 -10.67 -13.76
CA GLU A 140 -16.65 -10.32 -14.29
C GLU A 140 -16.60 -8.95 -14.99
N SER A 141 -17.64 -8.59 -15.74
CA SER A 141 -17.72 -7.32 -16.48
C SER A 141 -17.86 -6.13 -15.53
N THR A 142 -18.75 -6.24 -14.54
CA THR A 142 -18.93 -5.22 -13.49
C THR A 142 -17.64 -5.05 -12.71
N THR A 143 -17.03 -6.13 -12.25
CA THR A 143 -15.76 -6.08 -11.52
C THR A 143 -14.63 -5.49 -12.36
N ARG A 144 -14.51 -5.86 -13.64
CA ARG A 144 -13.52 -5.25 -14.53
C ARG A 144 -13.75 -3.74 -14.66
N SER A 145 -15.00 -3.29 -14.78
CA SER A 145 -15.33 -1.86 -14.84
C SER A 145 -15.05 -1.12 -13.53
N LEU A 146 -15.27 -1.75 -12.36
CA LEU A 146 -14.91 -1.17 -11.06
C LEU A 146 -13.40 -0.93 -10.94
N PHE A 147 -12.60 -1.92 -11.34
CA PHE A 147 -11.15 -1.84 -11.19
C PHE A 147 -10.48 -0.98 -12.25
N LEU A 148 -10.84 -1.13 -13.53
CA LEU A 148 -10.13 -0.50 -14.65
C LEU A 148 -10.87 0.71 -15.25
N GLY A 149 -12.10 0.99 -14.80
CA GLY A 149 -12.99 1.96 -15.39
C GLY A 149 -13.75 1.43 -16.61
N PRO A 150 -14.69 2.23 -17.17
CA PRO A 150 -15.59 1.80 -18.26
C PRO A 150 -14.87 1.33 -19.53
N ASN A 151 -13.68 1.87 -19.81
CA ASN A 151 -12.89 1.51 -20.99
C ASN A 151 -12.06 0.23 -20.80
N GLY A 152 -11.92 -0.26 -19.56
CA GLY A 152 -11.13 -1.44 -19.25
C GLY A 152 -9.61 -1.29 -19.49
N ASP A 153 -9.12 -0.05 -19.56
CA ASP A 153 -7.72 0.31 -19.87
C ASP A 153 -6.93 0.81 -18.67
N GLY A 154 -7.56 0.92 -17.49
CA GLY A 154 -6.93 1.39 -16.25
C GLY A 154 -6.89 2.91 -16.11
N THR A 155 -7.47 3.67 -17.06
CA THR A 155 -7.53 5.14 -16.97
C THR A 155 -8.68 5.65 -16.10
N GLY A 156 -9.53 4.74 -15.59
CA GLY A 156 -10.60 5.03 -14.63
C GLY A 156 -10.63 4.02 -13.48
N GLY A 157 -11.71 4.06 -12.69
CA GLY A 157 -11.96 3.11 -11.60
C GLY A 157 -10.88 3.15 -10.50
N ILE A 158 -10.68 2.01 -9.84
CA ILE A 158 -9.70 1.86 -8.75
C ILE A 158 -8.26 2.04 -9.24
N ALA A 159 -7.94 1.58 -10.46
CA ALA A 159 -6.61 1.74 -11.08
C ALA A 159 -6.20 3.22 -11.16
N GLN A 160 -7.13 4.09 -11.55
CA GLN A 160 -6.89 5.52 -11.58
C GLN A 160 -6.64 6.09 -10.17
N LYS A 161 -7.40 5.63 -9.16
CA LYS A 161 -7.20 6.06 -7.77
C LYS A 161 -5.82 5.66 -7.24
N TYR A 162 -5.36 4.43 -7.53
CA TYR A 162 -4.01 3.98 -7.17
C TYR A 162 -2.95 4.90 -7.78
N THR A 163 -3.07 5.18 -9.08
CA THR A 163 -2.15 6.04 -9.82
C THR A 163 -2.13 7.47 -9.25
N GLN A 164 -3.30 8.05 -8.99
CA GLN A 164 -3.44 9.43 -8.50
C GLN A 164 -2.92 9.58 -7.07
N CYS A 165 -3.28 8.69 -6.15
CA CYS A 165 -2.86 8.79 -4.75
C CYS A 165 -1.37 8.48 -4.53
N SER A 166 -0.73 7.79 -5.47
CA SER A 166 0.67 7.41 -5.39
C SER A 166 1.60 8.20 -6.30
N TYR A 167 1.06 9.16 -7.06
CA TYR A 167 1.81 9.92 -8.06
C TYR A 167 2.46 9.00 -9.11
N GLY A 168 1.73 7.95 -9.52
CA GLY A 168 2.18 6.95 -10.49
C GLY A 168 3.15 5.91 -9.94
N LYS A 169 3.37 5.85 -8.63
CA LYS A 169 4.29 4.87 -8.00
C LYS A 169 3.60 3.57 -7.58
N PHE A 170 2.27 3.51 -7.66
CA PHE A 170 1.46 2.34 -7.35
C PHE A 170 0.34 2.21 -8.38
N ASN A 171 0.37 1.15 -9.18
CA ASN A 171 -0.46 1.00 -10.35
C ASN A 171 -0.94 -0.45 -10.51
N LEU A 172 -2.03 -0.61 -11.26
CA LEU A 172 -2.48 -1.90 -11.77
C LEU A 172 -1.96 -2.08 -13.20
N ASN A 173 -1.47 -3.28 -13.54
CA ASN A 173 -1.24 -3.61 -14.95
C ASN A 173 -2.58 -3.98 -15.60
N ALA A 174 -3.19 -3.03 -16.31
CA ALA A 174 -4.49 -3.23 -16.96
C ALA A 174 -4.51 -4.34 -18.02
N THR A 175 -3.37 -4.59 -18.69
CA THR A 175 -3.27 -5.63 -19.74
C THR A 175 -3.16 -7.04 -19.17
N GLU A 176 -2.65 -7.17 -17.96
CA GLU A 176 -2.51 -8.43 -17.23
C GLU A 176 -3.51 -8.52 -16.06
N PHE A 177 -4.51 -7.63 -16.03
CA PHE A 177 -5.60 -7.68 -15.07
C PHE A 177 -6.65 -8.70 -15.53
N ARG A 178 -7.01 -9.63 -14.64
CA ARG A 178 -7.98 -10.67 -14.93
C ARG A 178 -9.02 -10.77 -13.83
N VAL A 179 -10.26 -11.00 -14.24
CA VAL A 179 -11.37 -11.37 -13.36
C VAL A 179 -11.87 -12.75 -13.78
N VAL A 180 -12.19 -13.60 -12.82
CA VAL A 180 -12.82 -14.90 -13.05
C VAL A 180 -13.89 -15.15 -12.00
N THR A 181 -15.03 -15.70 -12.41
CA THR A 181 -15.97 -16.33 -11.48
C THR A 181 -15.50 -17.74 -11.17
N VAL A 182 -15.39 -18.07 -9.88
CA VAL A 182 -14.84 -19.32 -9.38
C VAL A 182 -15.95 -20.17 -8.77
N PRO A 183 -16.54 -21.12 -9.52
CA PRO A 183 -17.52 -22.05 -8.97
C PRO A 183 -16.86 -22.95 -7.93
N GLN A 184 -17.42 -22.93 -6.73
CA GLN A 184 -16.96 -23.74 -5.61
C GLN A 184 -17.66 -25.10 -5.65
N THR A 185 -16.92 -26.18 -5.41
CA THR A 185 -17.46 -27.55 -5.46
C THR A 185 -17.78 -28.11 -4.08
N THR A 186 -17.41 -27.40 -3.02
CA THR A 186 -17.62 -27.83 -1.63
C THR A 186 -17.98 -26.67 -0.73
N CYS A 187 -18.81 -26.94 0.28
CA CYS A 187 -19.17 -26.02 1.35
C CYS A 187 -18.57 -26.52 2.65
N SER A 188 -17.56 -25.85 3.20
CA SER A 188 -17.04 -26.18 4.53
C SER A 188 -17.64 -25.24 5.58
N THR A 189 -17.79 -25.73 6.81
CA THR A 189 -18.19 -24.90 7.97
C THR A 189 -17.23 -23.74 8.19
N ALA A 190 -15.94 -23.95 7.91
CA ALA A 190 -14.93 -22.89 7.93
C ALA A 190 -15.32 -21.72 7.02
N ILE A 191 -15.90 -21.99 5.85
CA ILE A 191 -16.32 -20.93 4.92
C ILE A 191 -17.70 -20.39 5.29
N THR A 192 -18.72 -21.25 5.36
CA THR A 192 -20.13 -20.82 5.40
C THR A 192 -20.60 -20.36 6.77
N ALA A 193 -20.00 -20.87 7.86
CA ALA A 193 -20.38 -20.52 9.22
C ALA A 193 -19.43 -19.53 9.88
N THR A 194 -18.14 -19.53 9.52
CA THR A 194 -17.12 -18.74 10.21
C THR A 194 -16.37 -17.74 9.32
N CYS A 195 -16.65 -17.71 8.01
CA CYS A 195 -15.97 -16.86 7.03
C CYS A 195 -14.43 -16.88 7.17
N SER A 196 -13.88 -18.09 7.16
CA SER A 196 -12.46 -18.34 7.29
C SER A 196 -11.68 -17.91 6.05
N TRP A 197 -10.96 -16.80 6.11
CA TRP A 197 -10.23 -16.20 4.98
C TRP A 197 -9.18 -17.15 4.34
N TRP A 198 -8.52 -17.97 5.15
CA TRP A 198 -7.54 -18.97 4.70
C TRP A 198 -8.21 -20.14 3.97
N ALA A 199 -9.39 -20.56 4.43
CA ALA A 199 -10.17 -21.60 3.75
C ALA A 199 -10.72 -21.06 2.43
N ILE A 200 -11.25 -19.83 2.42
CA ILE A 200 -11.74 -19.15 1.21
C ILE A 200 -10.61 -19.08 0.17
N SER A 201 -9.43 -18.57 0.53
CA SER A 201 -8.30 -18.47 -0.40
C SER A 201 -7.81 -19.83 -0.87
N GLY A 202 -7.67 -20.81 0.03
CA GLY A 202 -7.20 -22.15 -0.32
C GLY A 202 -8.10 -22.88 -1.33
N THR A 203 -9.43 -22.85 -1.13
CA THR A 203 -10.38 -23.48 -2.08
C THR A 203 -10.45 -22.70 -3.39
N SER A 204 -10.43 -21.36 -3.33
CA SER A 204 -10.38 -20.48 -4.50
C SER A 204 -9.16 -20.71 -5.36
N ASP A 205 -7.98 -20.79 -4.75
CA ASP A 205 -6.71 -20.99 -5.47
C ASP A 205 -6.72 -22.34 -6.17
N THR A 206 -7.21 -23.39 -5.49
CA THR A 206 -7.33 -24.74 -6.05
C THR A 206 -8.27 -24.76 -7.26
N ALA A 207 -9.48 -24.22 -7.09
CA ALA A 207 -10.48 -24.16 -8.17
C ALA A 207 -9.97 -23.30 -9.34
N THR A 208 -9.32 -22.17 -9.05
CA THR A 208 -8.82 -21.26 -10.09
C THR A 208 -7.62 -21.84 -10.84
N LYS A 209 -6.73 -22.58 -10.17
CA LYS A 209 -5.66 -23.35 -10.82
C LYS A 209 -6.23 -24.40 -11.77
N ALA A 210 -7.34 -25.06 -11.40
CA ALA A 210 -8.04 -25.98 -12.29
C ALA A 210 -8.66 -25.28 -13.51
N LEU A 211 -9.17 -24.05 -13.33
CA LEU A 211 -9.77 -23.24 -14.42
C LEU A 211 -8.73 -22.65 -15.37
N LEU A 212 -7.63 -22.11 -14.85
CA LEU A 212 -6.66 -21.32 -15.62
C LEU A 212 -5.39 -22.09 -15.97
N GLY A 213 -5.11 -23.16 -15.24
CA GLY A 213 -3.80 -23.82 -15.21
C GLY A 213 -2.84 -23.15 -14.23
N SER A 214 -2.01 -23.94 -13.56
CA SER A 214 -1.08 -23.46 -12.52
C SER A 214 -0.07 -22.44 -13.03
N VAL A 215 0.38 -22.54 -14.29
CA VAL A 215 1.33 -21.59 -14.89
C VAL A 215 0.71 -20.21 -15.05
N ALA A 216 -0.53 -20.14 -15.54
CA ALA A 216 -1.24 -18.87 -15.68
C ALA A 216 -1.55 -18.27 -14.30
N PHE A 217 -1.98 -19.08 -13.34
CA PHE A 217 -2.21 -18.64 -11.96
C PHE A 217 -0.94 -18.03 -11.34
N ALA A 218 0.20 -18.70 -11.46
CA ALA A 218 1.48 -18.23 -10.90
C ALA A 218 2.03 -16.96 -11.57
N SER A 219 1.48 -16.54 -12.71
CA SER A 219 1.90 -15.29 -13.37
C SER A 219 1.41 -14.04 -12.63
N PHE A 220 0.35 -14.14 -11.83
CA PHE A 220 -0.20 -13.02 -11.08
C PHE A 220 0.62 -12.71 -9.83
N THR A 221 0.69 -11.43 -9.51
CA THR A 221 1.42 -10.94 -8.32
C THR A 221 0.51 -10.80 -7.11
N HIS A 222 -0.78 -10.51 -7.33
CA HIS A 222 -1.76 -10.18 -6.31
C HIS A 222 -3.09 -10.86 -6.61
N TYR A 223 -3.80 -11.22 -5.54
CA TYR A 223 -5.01 -12.03 -5.60
C TYR A 223 -6.10 -11.36 -4.76
N ILE A 224 -7.27 -11.14 -5.37
CA ILE A 224 -8.42 -10.53 -4.71
C ILE A 224 -9.57 -11.53 -4.72
N TYR A 225 -10.10 -11.87 -3.56
CA TYR A 225 -11.24 -12.76 -3.40
C TYR A 225 -12.49 -11.93 -3.10
N ILE A 226 -13.43 -11.84 -4.05
CA ILE A 226 -14.72 -11.17 -3.82
C ILE A 226 -15.69 -12.20 -3.27
N VAL A 227 -16.08 -12.06 -2.00
CA VAL A 227 -17.00 -12.99 -1.34
C VAL A 227 -18.46 -12.63 -1.65
N PRO A 228 -19.35 -13.62 -1.86
CA PRO A 228 -20.75 -13.37 -2.15
C PRO A 228 -21.49 -12.72 -0.97
N PRO A 229 -22.60 -12.02 -1.24
CA PRO A 229 -23.46 -11.50 -0.18
C PRO A 229 -24.02 -12.63 0.68
N GLY A 230 -24.26 -12.35 1.96
CA GLY A 230 -24.88 -13.28 2.90
C GLY A 230 -23.92 -14.22 3.63
N LEU A 231 -22.66 -14.35 3.19
CA LEU A 231 -21.64 -15.01 4.02
C LEU A 231 -21.40 -14.19 5.30
N PRO A 232 -21.25 -14.83 6.49
CA PRO A 232 -21.17 -14.15 7.78
C PRO A 232 -19.76 -13.59 8.03
N CYS A 233 -19.22 -12.84 7.08
CA CYS A 233 -17.93 -12.18 7.19
C CYS A 233 -18.09 -10.90 8.05
N PRO A 234 -17.31 -10.71 9.12
CA PRO A 234 -17.48 -9.56 10.01
C PRO A 234 -16.78 -8.28 9.52
N TRP A 235 -16.17 -8.30 8.33
CA TRP A 235 -15.31 -7.24 7.79
C TRP A 235 -15.73 -6.83 6.39
N SER A 236 -15.61 -5.55 6.02
CA SER A 236 -15.93 -5.12 4.63
C SER A 236 -14.80 -5.43 3.63
N GLY A 237 -13.57 -5.33 4.11
CA GLY A 237 -12.34 -5.75 3.45
C GLY A 237 -11.42 -6.44 4.45
N LEU A 238 -10.54 -7.30 3.96
CA LEU A 238 -9.50 -7.96 4.75
C LEU A 238 -8.26 -8.13 3.87
N ALA A 239 -7.07 -8.08 4.45
CA ALA A 239 -5.84 -8.28 3.70
C ALA A 239 -4.74 -8.89 4.55
N LEU A 240 -3.84 -9.60 3.87
CA LEU A 240 -2.58 -10.01 4.47
C LEU A 240 -1.67 -8.81 4.69
N LEU A 241 -1.08 -8.73 5.87
CA LEU A 241 -0.04 -7.78 6.22
C LEU A 241 1.23 -8.52 6.69
N PRO A 242 2.38 -8.31 6.04
CA PRO A 242 2.49 -8.00 4.61
C PRO A 242 1.96 -9.18 3.78
N GLY A 243 1.79 -9.01 2.47
CA GLY A 243 1.34 -10.10 1.63
C GLY A 243 0.96 -9.68 0.23
N ASN A 244 0.02 -10.39 -0.37
CA ASN A 244 -0.47 -10.12 -1.72
C ASN A 244 -1.91 -10.62 -1.94
N GLN A 245 -2.64 -10.84 -0.84
CA GLN A 245 -4.00 -11.36 -0.86
C GLN A 245 -4.92 -10.38 -0.13
N VAL A 246 -6.10 -10.20 -0.72
CA VAL A 246 -7.17 -9.31 -0.27
C VAL A 246 -8.50 -10.04 -0.40
N TRP A 247 -9.37 -9.90 0.58
CA TRP A 247 -10.76 -10.36 0.53
C TRP A 247 -11.69 -9.15 0.64
N LEU A 248 -12.74 -9.12 -0.18
CA LEU A 248 -13.68 -8.01 -0.23
C LEU A 248 -15.10 -8.55 -0.21
N GLN A 249 -15.94 -7.96 0.64
CA GLN A 249 -17.38 -8.22 0.56
C GLN A 249 -17.99 -7.61 -0.68
N THR A 250 -19.03 -8.27 -1.19
CA THR A 250 -19.93 -7.69 -2.20
C THR A 250 -20.92 -6.73 -1.54
N THR A 251 -20.43 -5.59 -1.04
CA THR A 251 -21.22 -4.55 -0.36
C THR A 251 -20.71 -3.16 -0.73
N ASP A 252 -21.51 -2.13 -0.45
CA ASP A 252 -21.15 -0.73 -0.68
C ASP A 252 -19.85 -0.34 0.03
N ASN A 253 -19.60 -0.88 1.23
CA ASN A 253 -18.36 -0.64 1.97
C ASN A 253 -17.21 -1.58 1.59
N GLY A 254 -17.49 -2.64 0.82
CA GLY A 254 -16.51 -3.62 0.36
C GLY A 254 -15.98 -3.30 -1.03
N VAL A 255 -16.20 -4.20 -2.00
CA VAL A 255 -15.66 -4.09 -3.37
C VAL A 255 -16.11 -2.83 -4.12
N TYR A 256 -17.25 -2.25 -3.77
CA TYR A 256 -17.77 -1.05 -4.44
C TYR A 256 -17.14 0.25 -3.94
N ARG A 257 -16.44 0.22 -2.80
CA ARG A 257 -15.73 1.39 -2.25
C ARG A 257 -14.25 1.32 -2.58
N TRP A 258 -13.81 2.20 -3.48
CA TRP A 258 -12.41 2.25 -3.93
C TRP A 258 -11.42 2.42 -2.77
N ALA A 259 -11.80 3.17 -1.73
CA ALA A 259 -10.96 3.42 -0.56
C ALA A 259 -10.73 2.14 0.24
N THR A 260 -11.76 1.28 0.41
CA THR A 260 -11.60 -0.04 1.01
C THR A 260 -10.65 -0.90 0.18
N VAL A 261 -10.84 -0.96 -1.14
CA VAL A 261 -9.93 -1.74 -2.01
C VAL A 261 -8.49 -1.21 -1.97
N MET A 262 -8.30 0.10 -1.82
CA MET A 262 -6.99 0.71 -1.61
C MET A 262 -6.41 0.35 -0.25
N GLN A 263 -7.19 0.45 0.83
CA GLN A 263 -6.80 0.09 2.19
C GLN A 263 -6.24 -1.33 2.22
N GLU A 264 -7.01 -2.27 1.71
CA GLU A 264 -6.63 -3.69 1.70
C GLU A 264 -5.38 -3.95 0.85
N ALA A 265 -5.26 -3.29 -0.30
CA ALA A 265 -4.05 -3.40 -1.10
C ALA A 265 -2.83 -2.79 -0.40
N LEU A 266 -3.00 -1.73 0.39
CA LEU A 266 -1.90 -1.08 1.11
C LEU A 266 -1.42 -1.89 2.33
N HIS A 267 -2.28 -2.70 2.94
CA HIS A 267 -1.87 -3.67 3.96
C HIS A 267 -0.85 -4.68 3.43
N ASN A 268 -0.98 -5.11 2.18
CA ASN A 268 0.00 -6.00 1.53
C ASN A 268 1.43 -5.41 1.52
N TYR A 269 1.55 -4.08 1.63
CA TYR A 269 2.80 -3.33 1.67
C TYR A 269 3.18 -2.81 3.06
N GLY A 270 2.48 -3.26 4.11
CA GLY A 270 2.84 -2.97 5.50
C GLY A 270 2.28 -1.65 6.04
N LEU A 271 1.33 -1.00 5.36
CA LEU A 271 0.55 0.08 5.97
C LEU A 271 -0.49 -0.50 6.93
N TRP A 272 -0.76 0.25 7.99
CA TRP A 272 -1.72 -0.09 9.04
C TRP A 272 -2.84 0.93 9.08
N HIS A 273 -3.90 0.62 9.83
CA HIS A 273 -5.00 1.55 10.00
C HIS A 273 -4.55 2.87 10.60
N SER A 274 -5.19 3.96 10.17
CA SER A 274 -5.04 5.29 10.75
C SER A 274 -6.01 5.47 11.91
N TRP A 275 -5.61 6.28 12.87
CA TRP A 275 -6.25 6.41 14.17
C TRP A 275 -6.70 7.85 14.42
N ARG A 276 -7.66 8.00 15.33
CA ARG A 276 -8.02 9.29 15.91
C ARG A 276 -8.43 9.10 17.35
N ASN A 277 -7.91 9.94 18.25
CA ASN A 277 -8.26 9.90 19.68
C ASN A 277 -8.10 8.50 20.34
N GLY A 278 -7.10 7.72 19.89
CA GLY A 278 -6.88 6.37 20.38
C GLY A 278 -7.85 5.31 19.86
N VAL A 279 -8.72 5.66 18.91
CA VAL A 279 -9.66 4.76 18.24
C VAL A 279 -9.15 4.44 16.82
N GLU A 280 -9.04 3.16 16.53
CA GLU A 280 -8.66 2.64 15.21
C GLU A 280 -9.74 2.98 14.19
N TYR A 281 -9.35 3.22 12.93
CA TYR A 281 -10.21 3.61 11.81
C TYR A 281 -10.90 4.97 11.90
N ASP A 282 -10.86 5.66 13.05
CA ASP A 282 -11.63 6.89 13.27
C ASP A 282 -10.99 8.14 12.60
N ASP A 283 -9.92 7.94 11.83
CA ASP A 283 -9.40 8.95 10.89
C ASP A 283 -10.16 8.89 9.56
N TYR A 284 -11.10 9.81 9.36
CA TYR A 284 -11.87 9.92 8.10
C TYR A 284 -11.15 10.76 7.03
N SER A 285 -9.87 11.09 7.21
CA SER A 285 -9.08 11.89 6.26
C SER A 285 -8.22 11.06 5.30
N THR A 286 -8.26 9.72 5.41
CA THR A 286 -7.43 8.79 4.63
C THR A 286 -8.17 7.47 4.39
N ALA A 287 -7.85 6.81 3.27
CA ALA A 287 -8.27 5.44 2.98
C ALA A 287 -7.74 4.41 3.98
N MET A 288 -6.69 4.70 4.75
CA MET A 288 -6.25 3.82 5.85
C MET A 288 -7.11 3.97 7.12
N GLY A 289 -8.03 4.93 7.16
CA GLY A 289 -9.14 4.94 8.10
C GLY A 289 -10.45 4.82 7.35
N ARG A 290 -11.49 5.54 7.78
CA ARG A 290 -12.82 5.47 7.13
C ARG A 290 -13.05 6.55 6.06
N GLY A 291 -12.00 7.24 5.62
CA GLY A 291 -12.10 8.32 4.63
C GLY A 291 -12.13 7.81 3.19
N ASP A 292 -12.91 8.47 2.32
CA ASP A 292 -12.84 8.32 0.86
C ASP A 292 -11.82 9.31 0.28
N ALA A 293 -10.56 9.15 0.70
CA ALA A 293 -9.47 10.07 0.39
C ALA A 293 -8.14 9.31 0.27
N CYS A 294 -7.13 9.91 -0.35
CA CYS A 294 -5.81 9.31 -0.45
C CYS A 294 -5.15 9.13 0.92
N PRO A 295 -4.12 8.27 1.02
CA PRO A 295 -3.31 8.12 2.21
C PRO A 295 -2.76 9.46 2.72
N ASN A 296 -2.64 9.61 4.04
CA ASN A 296 -2.13 10.83 4.66
C ASN A 296 -0.61 10.98 4.47
N ALA A 297 -0.06 12.12 4.88
CA ALA A 297 1.35 12.46 4.69
C ALA A 297 2.33 11.43 5.29
N ALA A 298 2.02 10.86 6.45
CA ALA A 298 2.86 9.85 7.08
C ALA A 298 2.86 8.53 6.28
N GLU A 299 1.70 8.15 5.75
CA GLU A 299 1.52 6.96 4.91
C GLU A 299 2.23 7.11 3.56
N ILE A 300 2.02 8.20 2.83
CA ILE A 300 2.68 8.44 1.53
C ILE A 300 4.19 8.67 1.67
N SER A 301 4.66 9.23 2.80
CA SER A 301 6.09 9.30 3.13
C SER A 301 6.67 7.90 3.31
N ARG A 302 6.00 7.05 4.10
CA ARG A 302 6.43 5.66 4.35
C ARG A 302 6.47 4.85 3.06
N MET A 303 5.52 5.05 2.16
CA MET A 303 5.48 4.36 0.87
C MET A 303 6.50 4.89 -0.15
N GLY A 304 7.26 5.95 0.19
CA GLY A 304 8.16 6.62 -0.74
C GLY A 304 7.42 7.33 -1.88
N TRP A 305 6.12 7.60 -1.71
CA TRP A 305 5.29 8.24 -2.71
C TRP A 305 5.50 9.74 -2.74
N ALA A 306 5.72 10.36 -1.57
CA ALA A 306 5.95 11.78 -1.44
C ALA A 306 7.34 12.12 -0.87
N THR A 307 7.76 13.36 -1.05
CA THR A 307 8.96 13.95 -0.45
C THR A 307 8.61 15.18 0.39
N PRO A 308 9.36 15.48 1.46
CA PRO A 308 9.10 16.65 2.29
C PRO A 308 9.47 17.94 1.55
N ALA A 309 8.87 19.06 1.93
CA ALA A 309 9.27 20.37 1.44
C ALA A 309 10.77 20.63 1.73
N PRO A 310 11.47 21.45 0.92
CA PRO A 310 12.87 21.80 1.18
C PRO A 310 13.08 22.28 2.63
N GLY A 311 14.02 21.64 3.34
CA GLY A 311 14.28 21.92 4.76
C GLY A 311 13.23 21.36 5.74
N GLY A 312 12.17 20.73 5.25
CA GLY A 312 11.05 20.22 6.03
C GLY A 312 11.13 18.73 6.40
N GLY A 313 12.19 18.00 6.02
CA GLY A 313 12.27 16.54 6.21
C GLY A 313 12.66 16.06 7.61
N ALA A 314 13.24 16.93 8.43
CA ALA A 314 13.65 16.62 9.80
C ALA A 314 13.79 17.89 10.64
N ILE A 315 12.67 18.56 10.93
CA ILE A 315 12.66 19.79 11.72
C ILE A 315 12.87 19.43 13.20
N SER A 316 14.05 19.74 13.73
CA SER A 316 14.48 19.35 15.08
C SER A 316 15.08 20.53 15.85
N SER A 317 15.47 20.32 17.10
CA SER A 317 16.08 21.35 17.94
C SER A 317 17.36 21.95 17.33
N ALA A 318 18.08 21.18 16.50
CA ALA A 318 19.28 21.62 15.81
C ALA A 318 19.00 22.67 14.71
N SER A 319 17.81 22.65 14.12
CA SER A 319 17.44 23.53 13.01
C SER A 319 16.30 24.50 13.35
N PHE A 320 15.78 24.45 14.58
CA PHE A 320 14.56 25.15 14.97
C PHE A 320 14.64 25.77 16.37
N ALA A 321 15.04 27.04 16.41
CA ALA A 321 15.16 27.82 17.64
C ALA A 321 13.78 28.17 18.25
N PRO A 322 13.62 28.12 19.58
CA PRO A 322 12.39 28.57 20.24
C PRO A 322 12.05 30.04 19.96
N GLY A 323 10.76 30.36 19.89
CA GLY A 323 10.23 31.71 19.64
C GLY A 323 10.38 32.20 18.20
N SER A 324 11.09 31.47 17.35
CA SER A 324 11.25 31.78 15.92
C SER A 324 10.22 31.02 15.10
N ALA A 325 9.70 31.65 14.05
CA ALA A 325 8.80 30.99 13.09
C ALA A 325 9.59 30.47 11.89
N LEU A 326 9.40 29.19 11.55
CA LEU A 326 9.77 28.65 10.25
C LEU A 326 8.60 28.82 9.29
N ALA A 327 8.90 29.08 8.02
CA ALA A 327 7.90 29.31 6.97
C ALA A 327 8.10 28.34 5.81
N PHE A 328 6.99 27.78 5.33
CA PHE A 328 6.93 26.84 4.22
C PHE A 328 5.77 27.21 3.29
N VAL A 329 5.82 26.73 2.06
CA VAL A 329 4.73 26.82 1.09
C VAL A 329 4.44 25.39 0.65
N LEU A 330 3.30 24.86 1.07
CA LEU A 330 2.93 23.46 0.85
C LEU A 330 1.81 23.37 -0.20
N PRO A 331 2.02 22.65 -1.31
CA PRO A 331 0.92 22.26 -2.18
C PRO A 331 0.02 21.25 -1.48
N ALA A 332 -1.27 21.26 -1.83
CA ALA A 332 -2.18 20.21 -1.41
C ALA A 332 -1.69 18.84 -1.93
N THR A 333 -1.83 17.79 -1.13
CA THR A 333 -1.25 16.47 -1.46
C THR A 333 -1.77 15.90 -2.77
N TYR A 334 -2.98 16.25 -3.22
CA TYR A 334 -3.52 15.76 -4.49
C TYR A 334 -2.79 16.34 -5.73
N LEU A 335 -2.07 17.47 -5.59
CA LEU A 335 -1.40 18.15 -6.70
C LEU A 335 -0.08 17.50 -7.12
N THR A 336 0.72 17.09 -6.14
CA THR A 336 2.07 16.56 -6.35
C THR A 336 2.53 15.74 -5.16
N GLY A 337 3.40 14.77 -5.40
CA GLY A 337 4.14 14.06 -4.35
C GLY A 337 5.36 14.82 -3.88
N ASP A 338 5.81 15.82 -4.62
CA ASP A 338 7.06 16.52 -4.30
C ASP A 338 6.82 17.71 -3.38
N GLY A 339 7.54 17.74 -2.26
CA GLY A 339 7.54 18.87 -1.34
C GLY A 339 6.22 19.14 -0.63
N ASN A 340 5.34 18.13 -0.50
CA ASN A 340 3.94 18.33 -0.09
C ASN A 340 3.69 18.15 1.43
N TYR A 341 4.72 17.79 2.21
CA TYR A 341 4.60 17.64 3.66
C TYR A 341 5.83 18.18 4.42
N LEU A 342 5.65 18.34 5.73
CA LEU A 342 6.71 18.59 6.71
C LEU A 342 6.77 17.45 7.71
N ARG A 343 7.97 17.17 8.22
CA ARG A 343 8.23 16.21 9.27
C ARG A 343 8.96 16.87 10.43
N VAL A 344 8.30 16.97 11.57
CA VAL A 344 8.86 17.52 12.81
C VAL A 344 9.32 16.37 13.70
N VAL A 345 10.54 16.49 14.21
CA VAL A 345 11.18 15.60 15.18
C VAL A 345 11.35 16.40 16.47
N PRO A 346 10.39 16.34 17.41
CA PRO A 346 10.39 17.14 18.64
C PRO A 346 11.40 16.65 19.69
N ASP A 347 12.66 16.47 19.31
CA ASP A 347 13.77 16.01 20.14
C ASP A 347 14.07 16.91 21.36
N TRP A 348 13.49 18.11 21.39
CA TRP A 348 13.49 19.01 22.55
C TRP A 348 12.56 18.58 23.69
N LEU A 349 11.71 17.55 23.48
CA LEU A 349 10.83 17.02 24.51
C LEU A 349 11.57 15.97 25.35
N PRO A 350 11.29 15.89 26.66
CA PRO A 350 11.89 14.87 27.53
C PRO A 350 11.64 13.43 27.08
N THR A 351 10.55 13.16 26.33
CA THR A 351 10.23 11.82 25.82
C THR A 351 11.31 11.27 24.90
N TYR A 352 12.04 12.11 24.17
CA TYR A 352 13.15 11.65 23.32
C TYR A 352 14.39 11.22 24.11
N ASN A 353 14.58 11.74 25.32
CA ASN A 353 15.76 11.45 26.15
C ASN A 353 15.47 10.42 27.25
N ASN A 354 14.25 10.40 27.79
CA ASN A 354 13.91 9.64 29.00
C ASN A 354 13.06 8.40 28.72
N ASN A 355 12.29 8.39 27.62
CA ASN A 355 11.46 7.25 27.25
C ASN A 355 11.10 7.29 25.75
N ASN A 356 12.04 6.84 24.91
CA ASN A 356 11.91 6.92 23.45
C ASN A 356 10.70 6.15 22.88
N THR A 357 10.09 5.25 23.68
CA THR A 357 8.88 4.52 23.27
C THR A 357 7.62 5.40 23.24
N LEU A 358 7.61 6.50 23.99
CA LEU A 358 6.52 7.50 24.02
C LEU A 358 6.78 8.68 23.07
N ALA A 359 7.98 8.78 22.49
CA ALA A 359 8.32 9.85 21.57
C ALA A 359 7.48 9.77 20.28
N LYS A 360 7.10 10.93 19.75
CA LYS A 360 6.26 11.07 18.55
C LYS A 360 6.88 12.04 17.57
N ASN A 361 6.87 11.69 16.28
CA ASN A 361 7.14 12.61 15.17
C ASN A 361 5.81 13.15 14.64
N LEU A 362 5.84 14.34 14.03
CA LEU A 362 4.65 14.94 13.41
C LEU A 362 4.83 15.03 11.90
N TYR A 363 3.77 14.69 11.16
CA TYR A 363 3.65 14.92 9.73
C TYR A 363 2.58 15.98 9.48
N ILE A 364 2.93 17.00 8.71
CA ILE A 364 2.06 18.16 8.46
C ILE A 364 1.89 18.33 6.96
N ALA A 365 0.67 18.35 6.46
CA ALA A 365 0.39 18.52 5.02
C ALA A 365 -0.92 19.25 4.78
N VAL A 366 -1.09 19.81 3.58
CA VAL A 366 -2.31 20.51 3.16
C VAL A 366 -3.21 19.55 2.40
N ARG A 367 -4.50 19.52 2.74
CA ARG A 367 -5.52 18.71 2.07
C ARG A 367 -6.65 19.59 1.55
N VAL A 368 -7.07 19.33 0.32
CA VAL A 368 -8.18 20.00 -0.36
C VAL A 368 -9.05 18.93 -1.01
N ALA A 369 -10.37 19.12 -0.99
CA ALA A 369 -11.33 18.18 -1.56
C ALA A 369 -11.36 18.28 -3.09
N ASN A 370 -10.33 17.74 -3.74
CA ASN A 370 -10.18 17.76 -5.19
C ASN A 370 -9.47 16.49 -5.69
N GLY A 371 -9.65 16.15 -6.97
CA GLY A 371 -9.06 14.98 -7.61
C GLY A 371 -9.38 13.68 -6.85
N PRO A 372 -8.38 12.88 -6.46
CA PRO A 372 -8.61 11.67 -5.69
C PRO A 372 -9.05 11.93 -4.24
N ASP A 373 -8.88 13.15 -3.72
CA ASP A 373 -9.29 13.60 -2.38
C ASP A 373 -10.68 14.26 -2.35
N ALA A 374 -11.43 14.23 -3.46
CA ALA A 374 -12.75 14.87 -3.57
C ALA A 374 -13.80 14.38 -2.54
N GLY A 375 -13.58 13.20 -1.93
CA GLY A 375 -14.44 12.67 -0.87
C GLY A 375 -14.16 13.22 0.54
N LEU A 376 -13.15 14.07 0.72
CA LEU A 376 -12.87 14.71 2.01
C LEU A 376 -14.04 15.60 2.45
N SER A 377 -14.52 15.37 3.68
CA SER A 377 -15.56 16.22 4.28
C SER A 377 -15.02 17.59 4.69
N ALA A 378 -15.93 18.53 4.97
CA ALA A 378 -15.57 19.90 5.37
C ALA A 378 -14.73 19.99 6.66
N ALA A 379 -14.74 18.94 7.50
CA ALA A 379 -13.87 18.87 8.68
C ALA A 379 -12.38 18.64 8.33
N TYR A 380 -12.11 18.14 7.12
CA TYR A 380 -10.79 17.76 6.65
C TYR A 380 -10.35 18.52 5.39
N ALA A 381 -11.19 19.35 4.79
CA ALA A 381 -10.81 20.16 3.63
C ALA A 381 -11.58 21.49 3.56
N PRO A 382 -10.97 22.59 3.08
CA PRO A 382 -9.54 22.75 2.75
C PRO A 382 -8.74 23.10 4.02
N MET A 383 -7.98 22.12 4.55
CA MET A 383 -7.36 22.20 5.87
C MET A 383 -5.90 21.71 5.80
N MET A 384 -5.06 22.25 6.67
CA MET A 384 -3.78 21.61 7.02
C MET A 384 -4.03 20.52 8.05
N HIS A 385 -3.45 19.35 7.86
CA HIS A 385 -3.57 18.20 8.75
C HIS A 385 -2.28 18.03 9.54
N VAL A 386 -2.40 17.61 10.79
CA VAL A 386 -1.28 17.19 11.63
C VAL A 386 -1.54 15.76 12.08
N HIS A 387 -0.66 14.85 11.65
CA HIS A 387 -0.65 13.46 12.08
C HIS A 387 0.56 13.23 12.99
N GLU A 388 0.37 12.50 14.09
CA GLU A 388 1.47 12.03 14.93
C GLU A 388 1.78 10.55 14.65
N VAL A 389 3.04 10.17 14.85
CA VAL A 389 3.52 8.80 14.61
C VAL A 389 4.56 8.41 15.66
N ASN A 390 4.62 7.14 16.07
CA ASN A 390 5.67 6.66 16.97
C ASN A 390 7.08 6.95 16.41
N ALA A 391 7.88 7.70 17.15
CA ALA A 391 9.18 8.20 16.68
C ALA A 391 10.24 7.10 16.56
N THR A 392 10.27 6.14 17.51
CA THR A 392 11.19 5.01 17.44
C THR A 392 10.96 4.22 16.15
N MET A 393 9.70 3.94 15.82
CA MET A 393 9.36 3.19 14.60
C MET A 393 9.54 4.02 13.33
N ASP A 394 9.27 5.33 13.36
CA ASP A 394 9.49 6.22 12.23
C ASP A 394 10.97 6.40 11.89
N ASN A 395 11.80 6.65 12.90
CA ASN A 395 13.23 6.85 12.73
C ASN A 395 13.97 5.55 12.34
N GLY A 396 13.44 4.39 12.75
CA GLY A 396 13.99 3.08 12.37
C GLY A 396 13.63 2.63 10.96
N TYR A 397 12.62 3.24 10.33
CA TYR A 397 12.20 2.88 8.98
C TYR A 397 13.24 3.32 7.92
N PRO A 398 13.52 2.49 6.90
CA PRO A 398 12.91 1.21 6.62
C PRO A 398 13.66 0.00 7.20
N THR A 399 14.77 0.23 7.90
CA THR A 399 15.64 -0.84 8.42
C THR A 399 15.02 -1.66 9.55
N SER A 400 14.07 -1.09 10.28
CA SER A 400 13.36 -1.72 11.40
C SER A 400 11.89 -1.31 11.34
N TYR A 401 11.01 -2.15 11.90
CA TYR A 401 9.57 -1.85 12.01
C TYR A 401 8.85 -1.65 10.67
N ALA A 402 9.38 -2.22 9.58
CA ALA A 402 8.86 -2.07 8.22
C ALA A 402 7.39 -2.51 8.06
N THR A 403 6.90 -3.35 8.96
CA THR A 403 5.55 -3.93 8.99
C THR A 403 4.85 -3.75 10.34
N SER A 404 5.41 -2.94 11.24
CA SER A 404 4.77 -2.66 12.54
C SER A 404 3.72 -1.56 12.43
N ASP A 405 2.69 -1.65 13.27
CA ASP A 405 1.73 -0.56 13.46
C ASP A 405 2.42 0.61 14.17
N ARG A 406 2.42 1.76 13.52
CA ARG A 406 3.04 2.99 14.02
C ARG A 406 2.03 3.93 14.68
N LYS A 407 0.75 3.51 14.72
CA LYS A 407 -0.40 4.25 15.22
C LYS A 407 -0.42 5.67 14.69
N ILE A 408 -0.42 5.79 13.36
CA ILE A 408 -0.53 7.07 12.68
C ILE A 408 -1.87 7.67 13.10
N THR A 409 -1.83 8.83 13.76
CA THR A 409 -3.01 9.40 14.41
C THR A 409 -3.20 10.83 13.97
N ILE A 410 -4.37 11.20 13.43
CA ILE A 410 -4.69 12.61 13.20
C ILE A 410 -4.99 13.31 14.54
N ILE A 411 -4.29 14.41 14.82
CA ILE A 411 -4.41 15.15 16.09
C ILE A 411 -4.90 16.59 15.91
N SER A 412 -4.82 17.14 14.70
CA SER A 412 -5.31 18.49 14.43
C SER A 412 -5.63 18.69 12.95
N THR A 413 -6.68 19.48 12.68
CA THR A 413 -6.93 20.11 11.39
C THR A 413 -7.00 21.61 11.59
N ILE A 414 -6.33 22.36 10.71
CA ILE A 414 -6.11 23.81 10.86
C ILE A 414 -6.53 24.49 9.56
N PRO A 415 -7.52 25.40 9.58
CA PRO A 415 -7.92 26.13 8.39
C PRO A 415 -6.87 27.17 7.98
N SER A 416 -7.02 27.70 6.76
CA SER A 416 -6.31 28.91 6.35
C SER A 416 -6.59 30.06 7.32
N LEU A 417 -5.57 30.87 7.58
CA LEU A 417 -5.57 31.95 8.59
C LEU A 417 -5.89 31.47 10.02
N GLY A 418 -5.73 30.17 10.28
CA GLY A 418 -5.93 29.53 11.58
C GLY A 418 -4.62 29.18 12.29
N ARG A 419 -4.73 28.76 13.55
CA ARG A 419 -3.61 28.21 14.32
C ARG A 419 -4.06 27.12 15.28
N ALA A 420 -3.18 26.17 15.57
CA ALA A 420 -3.32 25.25 16.69
C ALA A 420 -2.10 25.33 17.59
N ASN A 421 -2.35 25.31 18.91
CA ASN A 421 -1.31 25.13 19.91
C ASN A 421 -1.24 23.66 20.31
N LEU A 422 -0.23 22.95 19.82
CA LEU A 422 0.02 21.55 20.14
C LEU A 422 0.85 21.50 21.44
N THR A 423 0.15 21.65 22.57
CA THR A 423 0.78 21.83 23.89
C THR A 423 1.68 20.66 24.29
N ALA A 424 1.30 19.43 23.95
CA ALA A 424 2.11 18.23 24.19
C ALA A 424 3.48 18.27 23.47
N TYR A 425 3.62 19.15 22.46
CA TYR A 425 4.79 19.26 21.61
C TYR A 425 5.58 20.57 21.79
N ASN A 426 5.08 21.47 22.65
CA ASN A 426 5.55 22.84 22.75
C ASN A 426 5.66 23.54 21.38
N LEU A 427 4.63 23.36 20.54
CA LEU A 427 4.63 23.77 19.14
C LEU A 427 3.32 24.48 18.76
N VAL A 428 3.43 25.66 18.17
CA VAL A 428 2.32 26.34 17.50
C VAL A 428 2.45 26.11 15.99
N VAL A 429 1.36 25.65 15.38
CA VAL A 429 1.26 25.39 13.94
C VAL A 429 0.25 26.37 13.35
N TYR A 430 0.60 27.03 12.27
CA TYR A 430 -0.22 28.07 11.64
C TYR A 430 -0.57 27.71 10.21
N GLY A 431 -1.86 27.72 9.89
CA GLY A 431 -2.35 27.75 8.52
C GLY A 431 -2.33 29.20 8.03
N GLY A 432 -1.49 29.50 7.07
CA GLY A 432 -1.34 30.83 6.49
C GLY A 432 -2.36 31.15 5.41
N SER A 433 -2.08 32.23 4.68
CA SER A 433 -2.81 32.55 3.44
C SER A 433 -2.47 31.55 2.32
N TRP A 434 -3.38 31.44 1.36
CA TRP A 434 -3.13 30.70 0.13
C TRP A 434 -2.13 31.47 -0.74
N ALA A 435 -1.00 30.85 -1.06
CA ALA A 435 0.00 31.42 -1.97
C ALA A 435 -0.47 31.34 -3.43
N SER A 436 -1.28 30.33 -3.75
CA SER A 436 -2.02 30.16 -5.00
C SER A 436 -3.20 29.20 -4.76
N THR A 437 -3.97 28.87 -5.81
CA THR A 437 -4.98 27.80 -5.73
C THR A 437 -4.36 26.52 -5.16
N ASP A 438 -4.92 26.03 -4.05
CA ASP A 438 -4.55 24.79 -3.37
C ASP A 438 -3.09 24.69 -2.91
N VAL A 439 -2.41 25.84 -2.73
CA VAL A 439 -1.07 25.92 -2.14
C VAL A 439 -1.10 26.88 -0.95
N MET A 440 -0.87 26.37 0.26
CA MET A 440 -0.99 27.13 1.50
C MET A 440 0.39 27.50 2.06
N ARG A 441 0.52 28.71 2.60
CA ARG A 441 1.64 29.05 3.48
C ARG A 441 1.46 28.35 4.82
N VAL A 442 2.52 27.71 5.33
CA VAL A 442 2.50 27.00 6.61
C VAL A 442 3.62 27.51 7.48
N TYR A 443 3.33 27.79 8.74
CA TYR A 443 4.35 28.22 9.69
C TYR A 443 4.36 27.35 10.93
N LEU A 444 5.55 27.20 11.50
CA LEU A 444 5.79 26.47 12.73
C LEU A 444 6.52 27.39 13.70
N CYS A 445 6.11 27.43 14.96
CA CYS A 445 6.89 28.05 16.02
C CYS A 445 6.95 27.15 17.25
N ARG A 446 8.16 26.77 17.65
CA ARG A 446 8.44 26.04 18.89
C ARG A 446 8.56 27.03 20.05
N TYR A 447 8.15 26.64 21.25
CA TYR A 447 8.36 27.42 22.47
C TYR A 447 8.98 26.56 23.59
N THR A 448 9.45 27.20 24.65
CA THR A 448 10.01 26.51 25.84
C THR A 448 9.05 26.50 27.02
N THR A 449 8.37 27.62 27.28
CA THR A 449 7.50 27.78 28.45
C THR A 449 6.05 28.10 28.08
N SER A 450 5.84 28.94 27.06
CA SER A 450 4.51 29.42 26.70
C SER A 450 4.38 29.69 25.20
N PRO A 451 3.22 29.41 24.59
CA PRO A 451 2.93 29.78 23.20
C PRO A 451 3.00 31.30 22.95
N SER A 452 2.99 32.15 23.99
CA SER A 452 3.18 33.60 23.86
C SER A 452 4.58 34.00 23.39
N GLN A 453 5.56 33.08 23.44
CA GLN A 453 6.88 33.29 22.83
C GLN A 453 6.82 33.27 21.30
N CYS A 454 5.76 32.70 20.74
CA CYS A 454 5.58 32.61 19.31
C CYS A 454 4.88 33.86 18.76
N PRO A 455 5.29 34.36 17.58
CA PRO A 455 4.66 35.53 16.99
C PRO A 455 3.19 35.26 16.64
N GLY A 456 2.38 36.31 16.67
CA GLY A 456 1.00 36.24 16.16
C GLY A 456 0.99 36.05 14.64
N LEU A 457 -0.07 35.40 14.12
CA LEU A 457 -0.17 35.10 12.68
C LEU A 457 -0.07 36.36 11.80
N GLY A 458 -0.67 37.47 12.23
CA GLY A 458 -0.59 38.74 11.50
C GLY A 458 0.83 39.33 11.40
N ALA A 459 1.73 38.98 12.34
CA ALA A 459 3.12 39.43 12.29
C ALA A 459 3.99 38.60 11.34
N ILE A 460 3.63 37.33 11.12
CA ILE A 460 4.36 36.41 10.23
C ILE A 460 3.78 36.36 8.80
N GLU A 461 2.52 36.70 8.61
CA GLU A 461 1.87 36.81 7.29
C GLU A 461 2.24 38.07 6.52
N VAL A 462 3.03 38.98 7.09
CA VAL A 462 3.41 40.22 6.41
C VAL A 462 4.20 39.85 5.14
N PRO A 463 3.73 40.26 3.94
CA PRO A 463 4.47 40.05 2.72
C PRO A 463 5.88 40.64 2.86
N PRO A 464 6.93 40.03 2.29
CA PRO A 464 8.23 40.68 2.26
C PRO A 464 8.05 42.11 1.70
N PRO A 465 8.77 43.12 2.26
CA PRO A 465 8.69 44.47 1.75
C PRO A 465 8.87 44.45 0.23
N PRO A 466 8.11 45.24 -0.54
CA PRO A 466 8.32 45.32 -1.98
C PRO A 466 9.81 45.53 -2.24
N PRO A 467 10.41 44.82 -3.22
CA PRO A 467 11.83 44.92 -3.49
C PRO A 467 12.19 46.40 -3.60
N ALA A 468 13.22 46.82 -2.86
CA ALA A 468 13.65 48.20 -2.84
C ALA A 468 13.74 48.71 -4.29
N PRO A 469 13.20 49.91 -4.61
CA PRO A 469 13.25 50.44 -5.96
C PRO A 469 14.69 50.35 -6.44
N LYS A 470 14.91 49.67 -7.58
CA LYS A 470 16.24 49.54 -8.17
C LYS A 470 16.89 50.93 -8.12
N PRO A 471 18.12 51.06 -7.58
CA PRO A 471 18.83 52.33 -7.62
C PRO A 471 18.73 52.90 -9.04
N PRO A 472 18.46 54.21 -9.19
CA PRO A 472 18.42 54.83 -10.50
C PRO A 472 19.69 54.40 -11.22
N SER A 473 19.53 53.74 -12.37
CA SER A 473 20.66 53.23 -13.13
C SER A 473 21.66 54.38 -13.31
N PRO A 474 22.96 54.15 -13.06
CA PRO A 474 23.98 55.18 -13.25
C PRO A 474 23.75 55.82 -14.61
N ARG A 475 23.61 57.14 -14.62
CA ARG A 475 23.40 57.92 -15.84
C ARG A 475 24.45 57.46 -16.85
N ALA A 476 23.99 56.88 -17.96
CA ALA A 476 24.87 56.34 -18.98
C ALA A 476 25.95 57.39 -19.31
N PRO A 477 27.24 57.03 -19.33
CA PRO A 477 28.29 57.91 -19.80
C PRO A 477 27.90 58.46 -21.17
N ALA A 478 28.12 59.76 -21.38
CA ALA A 478 27.84 60.40 -22.66
C ALA A 478 28.45 59.56 -23.80
N ASN A 479 27.61 59.22 -24.79
CA ASN A 479 28.01 58.44 -25.95
C ASN A 479 29.31 59.01 -26.55
N PRO A 480 30.39 58.23 -26.67
CA PRO A 480 31.52 58.63 -27.48
C PRO A 480 31.08 58.85 -28.92
N SER A 481 31.63 59.88 -29.55
CA SER A 481 31.31 60.30 -30.91
C SER A 481 31.30 59.13 -31.91
N PRO A 482 30.40 59.16 -32.91
CA PRO A 482 30.22 58.06 -33.85
C PRO A 482 31.53 57.73 -34.58
N ARG A 483 31.92 56.46 -34.49
CA ARG A 483 33.06 55.90 -35.21
C ARG A 483 32.78 55.96 -36.72
N PRO A 484 33.80 56.24 -37.57
CA PRO A 484 33.65 56.20 -39.02
C PRO A 484 33.09 54.84 -39.49
N PRO A 485 32.25 54.84 -40.55
CA PRO A 485 31.63 53.63 -41.04
C PRO A 485 32.69 52.63 -41.50
N THR A 486 32.58 51.39 -41.01
CA THR A 486 33.40 50.27 -41.45
C THR A 486 33.07 49.90 -42.90
N PRO A 487 34.06 49.43 -43.69
CA PRO A 487 33.85 49.01 -45.06
C PRO A 487 32.82 47.89 -45.15
N ARG A 488 31.92 48.02 -46.13
CA ARG A 488 30.84 47.09 -46.42
C ARG A 488 31.42 45.68 -46.70
N PRO A 489 31.01 44.63 -45.98
CA PRO A 489 31.43 43.27 -46.31
C PRO A 489 30.86 42.83 -47.65
N SER A 490 31.70 42.18 -48.45
CA SER A 490 31.37 41.67 -49.79
C SER A 490 30.18 40.70 -49.77
N PRO A 491 29.39 40.61 -50.86
CA PRO A 491 28.22 39.74 -50.92
C PRO A 491 28.62 38.27 -50.74
N ARG A 492 27.89 37.58 -49.87
CA ARG A 492 28.04 36.14 -49.64
C ARG A 492 27.62 35.40 -50.93
N PRO A 493 28.40 34.42 -51.42
CA PRO A 493 28.00 33.60 -52.56
C PRO A 493 26.71 32.82 -52.25
N PRO A 494 25.85 32.59 -53.26
CA PRO A 494 24.60 31.87 -53.08
C PRO A 494 24.84 30.41 -52.63
N PRO A 495 23.97 29.86 -51.78
CA PRO A 495 24.10 28.49 -51.32
C PRO A 495 23.96 27.49 -52.49
N PRO A 496 24.66 26.34 -52.43
CA PRO A 496 24.52 25.28 -53.42
C PRO A 496 23.08 24.76 -53.45
N ARG A 497 22.53 24.55 -54.65
CA ARG A 497 21.23 23.91 -54.85
C ARG A 497 21.25 22.51 -54.23
N LEU A 498 20.30 22.24 -53.33
CA LEU A 498 20.03 20.91 -52.82
C LEU A 498 19.61 19.99 -53.99
N PRO A 499 20.11 18.75 -54.05
CA PRO A 499 19.68 17.77 -55.03
C PRO A 499 18.20 17.40 -54.83
N PRO A 500 17.49 17.02 -55.90
CA PRO A 500 16.07 16.68 -55.83
C PRO A 500 15.84 15.47 -54.93
N SER A 501 14.87 15.61 -54.03
CA SER A 501 14.32 14.58 -53.16
C SER A 501 14.05 13.28 -53.94
N SER A 502 14.69 12.19 -53.51
CA SER A 502 14.45 10.84 -54.03
C SER A 502 13.02 10.41 -53.69
N LYS A 503 12.31 9.91 -54.71
CA LYS A 503 10.95 9.37 -54.60
C LYS A 503 10.81 8.36 -53.44
N PRO A 504 9.66 8.30 -52.77
CA PRO A 504 9.38 7.27 -51.77
C PRO A 504 9.50 5.86 -52.36
N PRO A 505 10.01 4.88 -51.60
CA PRO A 505 10.04 3.49 -52.05
C PRO A 505 8.61 2.95 -52.24
N PRO A 506 8.39 2.05 -53.21
CA PRO A 506 7.10 1.43 -53.45
C PRO A 506 6.65 0.59 -52.25
N PRO A 507 5.33 0.47 -52.01
CA PRO A 507 4.80 -0.32 -50.90
C PRO A 507 5.18 -1.80 -51.03
N SER A 508 5.63 -2.38 -49.93
CA SER A 508 5.97 -3.80 -49.83
C SER A 508 4.78 -4.70 -50.24
N PRO A 509 5.03 -5.78 -50.99
CA PRO A 509 3.96 -6.70 -51.41
C PRO A 509 3.29 -7.36 -50.20
N ARG A 510 1.96 -7.40 -50.22
CA ARG A 510 1.12 -8.07 -49.22
C ARG A 510 1.55 -9.53 -49.05
N ARG A 511 1.72 -9.96 -47.80
CA ARG A 511 1.89 -11.37 -47.44
C ARG A 511 0.70 -12.19 -47.97
N PRO A 512 0.94 -13.34 -48.64
CA PRO A 512 -0.13 -14.25 -49.02
C PRO A 512 -0.79 -14.87 -47.77
N PRO A 513 -2.09 -15.19 -47.83
CA PRO A 513 -2.80 -15.85 -46.74
C PRO A 513 -2.24 -17.26 -46.49
N PRO A 514 -2.29 -17.76 -45.24
CA PRO A 514 -1.80 -19.08 -44.90
C PRO A 514 -2.62 -20.17 -45.63
N LEU A 515 -1.89 -21.09 -46.28
CA LEU A 515 -2.42 -22.29 -46.90
C LEU A 515 -3.18 -23.13 -45.87
N LYS A 516 -4.47 -23.39 -46.16
CA LYS A 516 -5.25 -24.41 -45.46
C LYS A 516 -4.59 -25.76 -45.66
N VAL A 517 -4.03 -26.32 -44.59
CA VAL A 517 -3.63 -27.73 -44.54
C VAL A 517 -4.90 -28.57 -44.55
N VAL A 518 -5.19 -29.18 -45.70
CA VAL A 518 -6.21 -30.23 -45.84
C VAL A 518 -5.67 -31.47 -45.14
N GLY A 519 -6.23 -31.78 -43.97
CA GLY A 519 -5.96 -33.01 -43.24
C GLY A 519 -6.35 -34.23 -44.09
N ARG A 520 -5.33 -34.98 -44.49
CA ARG A 520 -5.43 -36.25 -45.20
C ARG A 520 -5.94 -37.30 -44.20
N ARG A 521 -7.13 -37.86 -44.46
CA ARG A 521 -7.61 -39.12 -43.88
C ARG A 521 -6.54 -40.20 -44.08
N GLN A 522 -6.04 -40.77 -42.99
CA GLN A 522 -5.43 -42.09 -43.01
C GLN A 522 -6.45 -43.10 -42.46
N LEU A 523 -6.78 -44.02 -43.35
CA LEU A 523 -7.48 -45.27 -43.11
C LEU A 523 -6.42 -46.35 -42.79
N LEU A 524 -6.88 -47.36 -42.04
CA LEU A 524 -6.35 -48.72 -41.85
C LEU A 524 -5.50 -48.98 -40.59
N GLY A 525 -5.98 -49.95 -39.81
CA GLY A 525 -5.31 -50.59 -38.68
C GLY A 525 -6.29 -51.01 -37.61
#